data_AF-A0A061ITQ7-F1
#
_entry.id   AF-A0A061ITQ7-F1
#
_cell.length_a   1.000
_cell.length_b   1.000
_cell.length_c   1.000
_cell.angle_alpha   90.00
_cell.angle_beta   90.00
_cell.angle_gamma   90.00
#
_symmetry.space_group_name_H-M   'P 1'
#
loop_
_entity.id
_entity.type
_entity.pdbx_description
1 polymer ?
#
loop_
_entity_poly.entity_id
_entity_poly.type
_entity_poly.pdbx_seq_one_letter_code
_entity_poly.pdbx_strand_id
1 'polypeptide(L)'
;MVGRVWAFREASKAYANLLARSDKWWCDQSLWALLFVWSVTRDPIVDAGLRIRYGLLSLNYNNSFFLTPRAGPFGSPALLHLPGWTGMWRGALPKLLNCASWFEPLQRSGTFAEEVRALLRSTAVTVYSVNRRANATRFSEVCSLKEVLDPRWLSSPLEKAVAG
;
A
#
# COMPACT_ATOMS: atom_id res chain seq x y z
N MET A 1 0.46 -2.02 6.05
CA MET A 1 0.57 -1.81 7.50
C MET A 1 1.69 -0.80 7.76
N VAL A 2 1.59 0.02 8.81
CA VAL A 2 2.65 0.92 9.28
C VAL A 2 2.74 0.81 10.79
N GLY A 3 3.95 0.94 11.33
CA GLY A 3 4.20 0.74 12.76
C GLY A 3 5.68 0.81 13.08
N ARG A 4 6.00 0.70 14.37
CA ARG A 4 7.38 0.67 14.86
C ARG A 4 8.03 -0.67 14.48
N VAL A 5 9.31 -0.64 14.12
CA VAL A 5 10.07 -1.85 13.71
C VAL A 5 9.99 -2.98 14.74
N TRP A 6 10.08 -2.65 16.04
CA TRP A 6 9.98 -3.66 17.09
C TRP A 6 8.60 -4.31 17.16
N ALA A 7 7.52 -3.54 16.90
CA ALA A 7 6.16 -4.06 16.90
C ALA A 7 5.93 -4.98 15.70
N PHE A 8 6.49 -4.62 14.53
CA PHE A 8 6.52 -5.52 13.38
C PHE A 8 7.25 -6.82 13.67
N ARG A 9 8.41 -6.79 14.33
CA ARG A 9 9.15 -8.01 14.68
C ARG A 9 8.32 -8.94 15.57
N GLU A 10 7.63 -8.39 16.57
CA GLU A 10 6.73 -9.17 17.44
C GLU A 10 5.56 -9.78 16.65
N ALA A 11 4.85 -8.96 15.87
CA ALA A 11 3.71 -9.41 15.08
C ALA A 11 4.11 -10.43 13.99
N SER A 12 5.23 -10.21 13.31
CA SER A 12 5.78 -11.13 12.29
C SER A 12 6.22 -12.47 12.88
N LYS A 13 6.72 -12.50 14.12
CA LYS A 13 7.02 -13.76 14.81
C LYS A 13 5.75 -14.58 15.06
N ALA A 14 4.69 -13.94 15.57
CA ALA A 14 3.39 -14.60 15.76
C ALA A 14 2.78 -15.06 14.43
N TYR A 15 2.91 -14.27 13.37
CA TYR A 15 2.51 -14.63 12.02
C TYR A 15 3.27 -15.85 11.48
N ALA A 16 4.60 -15.87 11.57
CA ALA A 16 5.39 -17.01 11.12
C ALA A 16 5.03 -18.29 11.90
N ASN A 17 4.83 -18.18 13.21
CA ASN A 17 4.38 -19.29 14.04
C ASN A 17 2.99 -19.80 13.63
N LEU A 18 2.05 -18.91 13.28
CA LEU A 18 0.72 -19.30 12.83
C LEU A 18 0.77 -19.95 11.44
N LEU A 19 1.51 -19.32 10.52
CA LEU A 19 1.73 -19.81 9.16
C LEU A 19 2.27 -21.24 9.18
N ALA A 20 3.24 -21.54 10.06
CA ALA A 20 3.84 -22.87 10.18
C ALA A 20 2.88 -23.98 10.68
N ARG A 21 1.69 -23.63 11.20
CA ARG A 21 0.72 -24.62 11.70
C ARG A 21 -0.10 -25.30 10.61
N SER A 22 -0.11 -24.75 9.39
CA SER A 22 -0.90 -25.30 8.28
C SER A 22 -0.38 -24.76 6.96
N ASP A 23 -0.44 -25.57 5.92
CA ASP A 23 -0.24 -25.16 4.52
C ASP A 23 -1.56 -24.75 3.84
N LYS A 24 -2.70 -24.91 4.52
CA LYS A 24 -4.06 -24.70 3.97
C LYS A 24 -4.62 -23.30 4.24
N TRP A 25 -3.77 -22.32 4.53
CA TRP A 25 -4.23 -20.95 4.72
C TRP A 25 -4.77 -20.38 3.41
N TRP A 26 -5.92 -19.72 3.46
CA TRP A 26 -6.53 -19.11 2.28
C TRP A 26 -5.65 -17.99 1.72
N CYS A 27 -5.20 -17.10 2.60
CA CYS A 27 -4.26 -16.03 2.27
C CYS A 27 -3.62 -15.44 3.53
N ASP A 28 -2.62 -14.59 3.32
CA ASP A 28 -2.00 -13.78 4.37
C ASP A 28 -3.02 -12.93 5.15
N GLN A 29 -4.04 -12.38 4.48
CA GLN A 29 -5.08 -11.58 5.14
C GLN A 29 -5.84 -12.38 6.21
N SER A 30 -6.14 -13.66 5.98
CA SER A 30 -6.83 -14.50 6.98
C SER A 30 -6.00 -14.72 8.25
N LEU A 31 -4.68 -14.90 8.09
CA LEU A 31 -3.75 -15.04 9.20
C LEU A 31 -3.68 -13.76 10.03
N TRP A 32 -3.52 -12.61 9.38
CA TRP A 32 -3.49 -11.31 10.06
C TRP A 32 -4.81 -10.99 10.78
N ALA A 33 -5.95 -11.36 10.19
CA ALA A 33 -7.25 -11.15 10.82
C ALA A 33 -7.39 -11.96 12.12
N LEU A 34 -6.98 -13.23 12.14
CA LEU A 34 -6.99 -14.06 13.34
C LEU A 34 -6.10 -13.47 14.44
N LEU A 35 -4.88 -13.10 14.08
CA LEU A 35 -3.94 -12.48 15.03
C LEU A 35 -4.45 -11.16 15.61
N PHE A 36 -5.12 -10.34 14.79
CA PHE A 36 -5.78 -9.12 15.26
C PHE A 36 -6.90 -9.43 16.25
N VAL A 37 -7.80 -10.36 15.90
CA VAL A 37 -8.91 -10.75 16.79
C VAL A 37 -8.37 -11.26 18.12
N TRP A 38 -7.41 -12.18 18.12
CA TRP A 38 -6.81 -12.72 19.35
C TRP A 38 -6.06 -11.66 20.17
N SER A 39 -5.43 -10.69 19.52
CA SER A 39 -4.81 -9.54 20.20
C SER A 39 -5.84 -8.70 20.95
N VAL A 40 -7.00 -8.47 20.34
CA VAL A 40 -8.10 -7.68 20.91
C VAL A 40 -8.86 -8.44 21.98
N THR A 41 -9.24 -9.70 21.74
CA THR A 41 -10.07 -10.50 22.66
C THR A 41 -9.29 -11.02 23.85
N ARG A 42 -7.95 -11.09 23.76
CA ARG A 42 -7.07 -11.56 24.83
C ARG A 42 -7.41 -12.97 25.31
N ASP A 43 -7.85 -13.81 24.37
CA ASP A 43 -8.30 -15.17 24.64
C ASP A 43 -7.17 -16.01 25.30
N PRO A 44 -7.38 -16.52 26.53
CA PRO A 44 -6.38 -17.28 27.27
C PRO A 44 -6.13 -18.68 26.68
N ILE A 45 -6.98 -19.18 25.77
CA ILE A 45 -6.82 -20.48 25.12
C ILE A 45 -5.82 -20.39 23.95
N VAL A 46 -5.63 -19.20 23.37
CA VAL A 46 -4.67 -18.98 22.29
C VAL A 46 -3.26 -19.28 22.78
N ASP A 47 -2.48 -20.01 21.99
CA ASP A 47 -1.09 -20.37 22.29
C ASP A 47 -0.21 -19.13 22.56
N ALA A 48 0.67 -19.20 23.56
CA ALA A 48 1.54 -18.09 23.96
C ALA A 48 2.43 -17.54 22.82
N GLY A 49 2.87 -18.40 21.90
CA GLY A 49 3.64 -18.01 20.71
C GLY A 49 2.83 -17.31 19.63
N LEU A 50 1.50 -17.27 19.75
CA LEU A 50 0.57 -16.57 18.87
C LEU A 50 -0.06 -15.33 19.53
N ARG A 51 0.12 -15.16 20.85
CA ARG A 51 -0.43 -14.02 21.59
C ARG A 51 0.32 -12.75 21.24
N ILE A 52 -0.37 -11.85 20.56
CA ILE A 52 0.06 -10.47 20.37
C ILE A 52 -0.57 -9.61 21.47
N ARG A 53 0.20 -8.68 22.06
CA ARG A 53 -0.30 -7.79 23.12
C ARG A 53 -1.45 -6.92 22.62
N TYR A 54 -2.41 -6.63 23.50
CA TYR A 54 -3.50 -5.70 23.19
C TYR A 54 -2.93 -4.34 22.77
N GLY A 55 -3.49 -3.73 21.72
CA GLY A 55 -3.08 -2.42 21.23
C GLY A 55 -1.82 -2.41 20.36
N LEU A 56 -1.14 -3.56 20.16
CA LEU A 56 -0.02 -3.65 19.21
C LEU A 56 -0.52 -3.61 17.77
N LEU A 57 -1.66 -4.25 17.50
CA LEU A 57 -2.36 -4.19 16.22
C LEU A 57 -3.62 -3.33 16.36
N SER A 58 -3.83 -2.43 15.40
CA SER A 58 -5.05 -1.65 15.25
C SER A 58 -5.40 -1.50 13.77
N LEU A 59 -6.66 -1.23 13.49
CA LEU A 59 -7.13 -0.91 12.15
C LEU A 59 -7.17 0.61 11.96
N ASN A 60 -7.01 1.03 10.71
CA ASN A 60 -7.17 2.42 10.31
C ASN A 60 -8.65 2.73 10.01
N TYR A 61 -9.48 2.78 11.05
CA TYR A 61 -10.94 2.88 10.90
C TYR A 61 -11.41 4.10 10.12
N ASN A 62 -10.72 5.23 10.27
CA ASN A 62 -11.11 6.52 9.67
C ASN A 62 -10.45 6.79 8.31
N ASN A 63 -9.75 5.82 7.73
CA ASN A 63 -9.01 6.01 6.48
C ASN A 63 -8.04 7.21 6.49
N SER A 64 -7.50 7.57 7.67
CA SER A 64 -6.61 8.74 7.80
C SER A 64 -5.22 8.51 7.24
N PHE A 65 -4.79 7.26 7.14
CA PHE A 65 -3.48 6.91 6.60
C PHE A 65 -3.55 6.05 5.33
N PHE A 66 -4.42 5.05 5.32
CA PHE A 66 -4.59 4.08 4.25
C PHE A 66 -6.06 3.94 3.86
N LEU A 67 -6.36 4.04 2.57
CA LEU A 67 -7.69 3.79 2.03
C LEU A 67 -7.69 2.51 1.20
N THR A 68 -8.52 1.57 1.60
CA THR A 68 -8.97 0.46 0.73
C THR A 68 -10.43 0.71 0.38
N PRO A 69 -10.75 1.05 -0.87
CA PRO A 69 -12.07 1.55 -1.27
C PRO A 69 -13.16 0.46 -1.36
N ARG A 70 -13.37 -0.29 -0.27
CA ARG A 70 -14.54 -1.17 -0.08
C ARG A 70 -15.75 -0.41 0.47
N ALA A 71 -15.53 0.73 1.12
CA ALA A 71 -16.55 1.53 1.81
C ALA A 71 -16.73 2.95 1.22
N GLY A 72 -16.25 3.17 -0.01
CA GLY A 72 -16.31 4.46 -0.69
C GLY A 72 -15.15 5.43 -0.36
N PRO A 73 -15.13 6.62 -1.00
CA PRO A 73 -14.06 7.60 -0.84
C PRO A 73 -14.31 8.50 0.38
N PHE A 74 -13.74 8.13 1.54
CA PHE A 74 -13.77 8.96 2.75
C PHE A 74 -12.43 9.00 3.46
N GLY A 75 -12.18 10.08 4.21
CA GLY A 75 -10.91 10.33 4.90
C GLY A 75 -9.90 11.09 4.02
N SER A 76 -8.68 11.25 4.54
CA SER A 76 -7.56 11.89 3.85
C SER A 76 -6.31 11.00 3.87
N PRO A 77 -6.33 9.85 3.15
CA PRO A 77 -5.24 8.89 3.21
C PRO A 77 -3.94 9.44 2.62
N ALA A 78 -2.80 8.92 3.11
CA ALA A 78 -1.51 9.06 2.45
C ALA A 78 -1.33 7.97 1.37
N LEU A 79 -1.91 6.78 1.59
CA LEU A 79 -1.77 5.61 0.74
C LEU A 79 -3.13 5.13 0.21
N LEU A 80 -3.20 4.91 -1.10
CA LEU A 80 -4.32 4.27 -1.77
C LEU A 80 -3.95 2.84 -2.11
N HIS A 81 -4.77 1.87 -1.71
CA HIS A 81 -4.61 0.47 -2.11
C HIS A 81 -5.86 0.00 -2.82
N LEU A 82 -5.66 -0.46 -4.06
CA LEU A 82 -6.72 -0.81 -4.99
C LEU A 82 -6.70 -2.34 -5.20
N PRO A 83 -7.21 -3.13 -4.22
CA PRO A 83 -7.12 -4.58 -4.28
C PRO A 83 -8.01 -5.16 -5.39
N GLY A 84 -7.66 -6.35 -5.87
CA GLY A 84 -8.45 -7.05 -6.88
C GLY A 84 -8.16 -6.58 -8.30
N TRP A 85 -9.15 -6.72 -9.19
CA TRP A 85 -8.98 -6.43 -10.61
C TRP A 85 -8.86 -4.93 -10.88
N THR A 86 -7.76 -4.51 -11.53
CA THR A 86 -7.45 -3.11 -11.85
C THR A 86 -8.52 -2.43 -12.72
N GLY A 87 -9.21 -3.20 -13.58
CA GLY A 87 -10.29 -2.70 -14.42
C GLY A 87 -11.44 -2.05 -13.62
N MET A 88 -11.72 -2.54 -12.41
CA MET A 88 -12.78 -2.01 -11.55
C MET A 88 -12.47 -0.59 -11.03
N TRP A 89 -11.18 -0.24 -10.92
CA TRP A 89 -10.75 1.00 -10.30
C TRP A 89 -10.58 2.16 -11.28
N ARG A 90 -10.47 1.89 -12.58
CA ARG A 90 -10.18 2.92 -13.60
C ARG A 90 -11.14 4.11 -13.53
N GLY A 91 -12.45 3.85 -13.48
CA GLY A 91 -13.46 4.90 -13.40
C GLY A 91 -13.52 5.62 -12.05
N ALA A 92 -13.08 4.96 -10.97
CA ALA A 92 -13.10 5.52 -9.61
C ALA A 92 -11.79 6.25 -9.24
N LEU A 93 -10.69 5.97 -9.94
CA LEU A 93 -9.36 6.46 -9.55
C LEU A 93 -9.29 7.99 -9.42
N PRO A 94 -9.84 8.81 -10.35
CA PRO A 94 -9.83 10.26 -10.17
C PRO A 94 -10.52 10.72 -8.88
N LYS A 95 -11.64 10.09 -8.51
CA LYS A 95 -12.35 10.39 -7.26
C LYS A 95 -11.54 9.96 -6.03
N LEU A 96 -10.84 8.83 -6.11
CA LEU A 96 -10.00 8.32 -5.02
C LEU A 96 -8.75 9.16 -4.81
N LEU A 97 -8.14 9.66 -5.89
CA LEU A 97 -7.01 10.59 -5.84
C LEU A 97 -7.41 11.89 -5.14
N ASN A 98 -8.61 12.43 -5.41
CA ASN A 98 -9.12 13.63 -4.72
C ASN A 98 -9.22 13.48 -3.20
N CYS A 99 -9.32 12.26 -2.66
CA CYS A 99 -9.31 12.05 -1.22
C CYS A 99 -7.89 12.02 -0.64
N ALA A 100 -6.86 11.78 -1.44
CA ALA A 100 -5.50 11.66 -0.93
C ALA A 100 -4.99 13.00 -0.39
N SER A 101 -4.38 12.96 0.79
CA SER A 101 -3.85 14.13 1.51
C SER A 101 -2.86 14.97 0.71
N TRP A 102 -2.18 14.36 -0.25
CA TRP A 102 -1.16 14.99 -1.09
C TRP A 102 -1.69 15.47 -2.44
N PHE A 103 -2.88 15.06 -2.87
CA PHE A 103 -3.33 15.28 -4.24
C PHE A 103 -3.88 16.69 -4.48
N GLU A 104 -4.65 17.24 -3.55
CA GLU A 104 -5.15 18.62 -3.68
C GLU A 104 -4.00 19.66 -3.69
N PRO A 105 -3.00 19.61 -2.78
CA PRO A 105 -1.83 20.50 -2.86
C PRO A 105 -1.08 20.38 -4.19
N LEU A 106 -0.98 19.16 -4.73
CA LEU A 106 -0.34 18.88 -6.01
C LEU A 106 -1.03 19.56 -7.19
N GLN A 107 -2.36 19.66 -7.16
CA GLN A 107 -3.13 20.32 -8.23
C GLN A 107 -3.16 21.85 -8.07
N ARG A 108 -3.14 22.36 -6.83
CA ARG A 108 -3.34 23.79 -6.54
C ARG A 108 -2.04 24.60 -6.46
N SER A 109 -0.91 23.97 -6.16
CA SER A 109 0.38 24.66 -5.98
C SER A 109 1.37 24.30 -7.09
N GLY A 110 1.64 25.28 -7.98
CA GLY A 110 2.65 25.12 -9.03
C GLY A 110 4.05 24.87 -8.47
N THR A 111 4.41 25.53 -7.37
CA THR A 111 5.68 25.32 -6.68
C THR A 111 5.81 23.89 -6.14
N PHE A 112 4.78 23.40 -5.45
CA PHE A 112 4.78 22.03 -4.92
C PHE A 112 4.85 20.99 -6.05
N ALA A 113 4.13 21.22 -7.16
CA ALA A 113 4.22 20.37 -8.34
C ALA A 113 5.64 20.33 -8.95
N GLU A 114 6.32 21.48 -9.05
CA GLU A 114 7.69 21.54 -9.54
C GLU A 114 8.70 20.88 -8.59
N GLU A 115 8.54 21.06 -7.28
CA GLU A 115 9.36 20.36 -6.27
C GLU A 115 9.22 18.84 -6.38
N VAL A 116 7.99 18.34 -6.54
CA VAL A 116 7.72 16.92 -6.75
C VAL A 116 8.36 16.42 -8.05
N ARG A 117 8.24 17.17 -9.16
CA ARG A 117 8.91 16.82 -10.42
C ARG A 117 10.43 16.79 -10.28
N ALA A 118 11.01 17.76 -9.56
CA ALA A 118 12.45 17.83 -9.31
C ALA A 118 12.93 16.63 -8.48
N LEU A 119 12.17 16.25 -7.44
CA LEU A 119 12.44 15.06 -6.64
C LEU A 119 12.43 13.81 -7.53
N LEU A 120 11.34 13.59 -8.27
CA LEU A 120 11.17 12.42 -9.14
C LEU A 120 12.25 12.31 -10.22
N ARG A 121 12.77 13.44 -10.72
CA ARG A 121 13.90 13.44 -11.67
C ARG A 121 15.16 12.78 -11.11
N SER A 122 15.39 12.91 -9.80
CA SER A 122 16.56 12.35 -9.11
C SER A 122 16.30 10.98 -8.46
N THR A 123 15.04 10.55 -8.38
CA THR A 123 14.65 9.31 -7.73
C THR A 123 15.06 8.09 -8.54
N ALA A 124 15.80 7.17 -7.90
CA ALA A 124 16.02 5.83 -8.40
C ALA A 124 14.86 4.92 -7.97
N VAL A 125 14.34 4.12 -8.91
CA VAL A 125 13.33 3.10 -8.66
C VAL A 125 13.87 1.71 -8.99
N THR A 126 13.40 0.71 -8.24
CA THR A 126 13.71 -0.68 -8.52
C THR A 126 12.65 -1.24 -9.48
N VAL A 127 13.08 -1.63 -10.68
CA VAL A 127 12.24 -2.31 -11.67
C VAL A 127 12.57 -3.80 -11.66
N TYR A 128 11.53 -4.63 -11.58
CA TYR A 128 11.68 -6.09 -11.63
C TYR A 128 11.37 -6.59 -13.05
N SER A 129 12.32 -7.31 -13.64
CA SER A 129 12.11 -7.99 -14.92
C SER A 129 11.18 -9.20 -14.77
N VAL A 130 10.76 -9.77 -15.90
CA VAL A 130 9.96 -11.02 -15.94
C VAL A 130 10.65 -12.18 -15.19
N ASN A 131 11.98 -12.16 -15.10
CA ASN A 131 12.78 -13.15 -14.39
C ASN A 131 13.06 -12.76 -12.92
N ARG A 132 12.31 -11.79 -12.37
CA ARG A 132 12.46 -11.25 -11.00
C ARG A 132 13.83 -10.64 -10.69
N ARG A 133 14.63 -10.29 -11.70
CA ARG A 133 15.87 -9.54 -11.49
C ARG A 133 15.53 -8.08 -11.21
N ALA A 134 16.11 -7.55 -10.14
CA ALA A 134 15.95 -6.15 -9.73
C ALA A 134 17.02 -5.28 -10.42
N ASN A 135 16.58 -4.28 -11.17
CA ASN A 135 17.44 -3.27 -11.76
C ASN A 135 17.09 -1.91 -11.15
N ALA A 136 18.10 -1.16 -10.71
CA ALA A 136 17.91 0.23 -10.33
C ALA A 136 17.93 1.11 -11.58
N THR A 137 16.87 1.88 -11.78
CA THR A 137 16.65 2.72 -12.96
C THR A 137 16.14 4.08 -12.50
N ARG A 138 16.42 5.16 -13.23
CA ARG A 138 15.87 6.47 -12.85
C ARG A 138 14.36 6.47 -13.10
N PHE A 139 13.58 7.09 -12.23
CA PHE A 139 12.14 7.20 -12.41
C PHE A 139 11.79 7.82 -13.77
N SER A 140 12.53 8.83 -14.20
CA SER A 140 12.33 9.52 -15.48
C SER A 140 12.59 8.65 -16.72
N GLU A 141 13.28 7.51 -16.58
CA GLU A 141 13.52 6.55 -17.66
C GLU A 141 12.36 5.56 -17.81
N VAL A 142 11.50 5.45 -16.78
CA VAL A 142 10.36 4.52 -16.75
C VAL A 142 9.03 5.25 -16.91
N CYS A 143 8.93 6.46 -16.37
CA CYS A 143 7.71 7.24 -16.29
C CYS A 143 7.93 8.69 -16.79
N SER A 144 6.93 9.24 -17.47
CA SER A 144 6.94 10.62 -17.96
C SER A 144 6.82 11.63 -16.81
N LEU A 145 7.84 12.47 -16.61
CA LEU A 145 7.79 13.57 -15.62
C LEU A 145 6.73 14.64 -15.94
N LYS A 146 6.30 14.72 -17.20
CA LYS A 146 5.24 15.64 -17.62
C LYS A 146 3.87 15.13 -17.20
N GLU A 147 3.64 13.83 -17.36
CA GLU A 147 2.33 13.20 -17.20
C GLU A 147 2.13 12.58 -15.81
N VAL A 148 3.18 12.42 -15.01
CA VAL A 148 3.11 11.78 -13.67
C VAL A 148 2.12 12.43 -12.71
N LEU A 149 1.73 13.68 -12.94
CA LEU A 149 0.73 14.40 -12.13
C LEU A 149 -0.66 14.44 -12.80
N ASP A 150 -0.82 13.89 -14.00
CA ASP A 150 -2.09 13.78 -14.70
C ASP A 150 -2.87 12.56 -14.17
N PRO A 151 -4.04 12.76 -13.53
CA PRO A 151 -4.87 11.68 -13.01
C PRO A 151 -5.34 10.70 -14.08
N ARG A 152 -5.56 11.18 -15.31
CA ARG A 152 -5.97 10.33 -16.42
C ARG A 152 -4.82 9.43 -16.83
N TRP A 153 -3.61 9.98 -16.92
CA TRP A 153 -2.40 9.18 -17.18
C TRP A 153 -2.18 8.12 -16.12
N LEU A 154 -2.28 8.48 -14.83
CA LEU A 154 -2.19 7.53 -13.70
C LEU A 154 -3.25 6.43 -13.72
N SER A 155 -4.40 6.69 -14.35
CA SER A 155 -5.51 5.71 -14.48
C SER A 155 -5.42 4.84 -15.73
N SER A 156 -4.52 5.17 -16.65
CA SER A 156 -4.31 4.41 -17.88
C SER A 156 -3.44 3.18 -17.62
N PRO A 157 -3.60 2.10 -18.40
CA PRO A 157 -2.65 1.02 -18.41
C PRO A 157 -1.28 1.60 -18.71
N LEU A 158 -0.28 1.20 -17.95
CA LEU A 158 1.09 1.35 -18.39
C LEU A 158 1.24 0.49 -19.63
N GLU A 159 1.36 1.12 -20.79
CA GLU A 159 1.82 0.42 -21.99
C GLU A 159 3.21 -0.13 -21.66
N LYS A 160 3.38 -1.45 -21.78
CA LYS A 160 4.70 -2.04 -21.59
C LYS A 160 5.61 -1.42 -22.63
N ALA A 161 6.69 -0.78 -22.21
CA ALA A 161 7.76 -0.41 -23.12
C ALA A 161 8.15 -1.68 -23.90
N VAL A 162 7.97 -1.63 -25.23
CA VAL A 162 8.46 -2.69 -26.10
C VAL A 162 9.97 -2.61 -26.01
N ALA A 163 10.58 -3.57 -25.33
CA ALA A 163 12.02 -3.70 -25.31
C ALA A 163 12.47 -3.92 -26.77
N GLY A 164 13.16 -2.92 -27.32
CA GLY A 164 13.93 -3.06 -28.55
C GLY A 164 15.21 -3.85 -28.32
#